data_AF-A0A0S8JB10-F1
#
_entry.id   AF-A0A0S8JB10-F1
#
_cell.length_a   1.000
_cell.length_b   1.000
_cell.length_c   1.000
_cell.angle_alpha   90.00
_cell.angle_beta   90.00
_cell.angle_gamma   90.00
#
_symmetry.space_group_name_H-M   'P 1'
#
loop_
_entity.id
_entity.type
_entity.pdbx_description
1 polymer ?
#
loop_
_entity_poly.entity_id
_entity_poly.type
_entity_poly.pdbx_seq_one_letter_code
_entity_poly.pdbx_strand_id
1 'polypeptide(L)'
;MEKHHEILLTIDGIVNIGLGILLLLLPVGTAEMLGVPRSNLDFYPTILGGVILGIGVALLVERFGYSHSIRGLGLGGAIAINFCGATTLLVWLLSGTLTIPVRGSIFLWFIVIIVYGLGVAEILSKSWHYE
;
A
#
# COMPACT_ATOMS: atom_id res chain seq x y z
N MET A 1 5.70 -23.84 7.13
CA MET A 1 5.49 -22.75 8.09
C MET A 1 4.77 -23.31 9.30
N GLU A 2 5.08 -22.84 10.51
CA GLU A 2 4.42 -23.33 11.72
C GLU A 2 3.02 -22.73 11.85
N LYS A 3 2.02 -23.52 12.30
CA LYS A 3 0.59 -23.12 12.32
C LYS A 3 0.33 -21.80 13.05
N HIS A 4 1.04 -21.53 14.15
CA HIS A 4 0.93 -20.27 14.89
C HIS A 4 1.35 -19.06 14.04
N HIS A 5 2.41 -19.21 13.25
CA HIS A 5 2.90 -18.15 12.36
C HIS A 5 1.90 -17.85 11.24
N GLU A 6 1.28 -18.88 10.65
CA GLU A 6 0.23 -18.69 9.63
C GLU A 6 -0.96 -17.90 10.15
N ILE A 7 -1.37 -18.18 11.39
CA ILE A 7 -2.49 -17.49 12.05
C ILE A 7 -2.14 -16.02 12.28
N LEU A 8 -0.94 -15.73 12.78
CA LEU A 8 -0.48 -14.35 12.99
C LEU A 8 -0.44 -13.56 11.69
N LEU A 9 0.16 -14.12 10.62
CA LEU A 9 0.19 -13.48 9.30
C LEU A 9 -1.21 -13.21 8.76
N THR A 10 -2.15 -14.13 9.00
CA THR A 10 -3.54 -13.98 8.57
C THR A 10 -4.23 -12.84 9.30
N ILE A 11 -4.13 -12.82 10.62
CA ILE A 11 -4.81 -11.82 11.45
C ILE A 11 -4.23 -10.43 11.13
N ASP A 12 -2.90 -10.30 11.16
CA ASP A 12 -2.23 -9.03 10.89
C ASP A 12 -2.49 -8.56 9.45
N GLY A 13 -2.48 -9.49 8.47
CA GLY A 13 -2.83 -9.19 7.08
C GLY A 13 -4.25 -8.65 6.92
N ILE A 14 -5.24 -9.30 7.54
CA ILE A 14 -6.65 -8.88 7.49
C ILE A 14 -6.85 -7.53 8.18
N VAL A 15 -6.24 -7.34 9.36
CA VAL A 15 -6.33 -6.07 10.10
C VAL A 15 -5.73 -4.93 9.28
N ASN A 16 -4.53 -5.12 8.69
CA ASN A 16 -3.92 -4.11 7.84
C ASN A 16 -4.74 -3.84 6.58
N ILE A 17 -5.31 -4.86 5.92
CA ILE A 17 -6.23 -4.62 4.79
C ILE A 17 -7.43 -3.77 5.22
N GLY A 18 -8.07 -4.13 6.34
CA GLY A 18 -9.22 -3.40 6.87
C GLY A 18 -8.89 -1.94 7.20
N LEU A 19 -7.79 -1.70 7.91
CA LEU A 19 -7.30 -0.35 8.24
C LEU A 19 -6.91 0.44 6.99
N GLY A 20 -6.21 -0.20 6.05
CA GLY A 20 -5.81 0.42 4.78
C GLY A 20 -7.01 0.87 3.97
N ILE A 21 -8.02 0.01 3.81
CA ILE A 21 -9.29 0.35 3.13
C ILE A 21 -9.99 1.49 3.86
N LEU A 22 -10.08 1.43 5.20
CA LEU A 22 -10.73 2.46 5.99
C LEU A 22 -10.10 3.84 5.74
N LEU A 23 -8.77 3.91 5.73
CA LEU A 23 -8.03 5.14 5.47
C LEU A 23 -8.18 5.62 4.02
N LEU A 24 -8.22 4.70 3.04
CA LEU A 24 -8.45 5.04 1.64
C LEU A 24 -9.84 5.63 1.38
N LEU A 25 -10.83 5.27 2.19
CA LEU A 25 -12.21 5.76 2.09
C LEU A 25 -12.45 7.07 2.85
N LEU A 26 -11.46 7.64 3.54
CA LEU A 26 -11.63 8.92 4.24
C LEU A 26 -12.18 10.06 3.36
N PRO A 27 -11.73 10.26 2.10
CA PRO A 27 -12.24 11.33 1.24
C PRO A 27 -13.73 11.22 0.89
N VAL A 28 -14.34 10.04 1.09
CA VAL A 28 -15.78 9.81 0.81
C VAL A 28 -16.66 9.96 2.06
N GLY A 29 -16.13 10.51 3.15
CA GLY A 29 -16.90 10.86 4.35
C GLY A 29 -16.91 9.78 5.45
N THR A 30 -16.03 8.78 5.37
CA THR A 30 -15.91 7.74 6.40
C THR A 30 -15.58 8.30 7.78
N ALA A 31 -14.85 9.43 7.84
CA ALA A 31 -14.58 10.13 9.09
C ALA A 31 -15.86 10.59 9.80
N GLU A 32 -16.82 11.19 9.07
CA GLU A 32 -18.10 11.59 9.66
C GLU A 32 -18.93 10.41 10.11
N MET A 33 -18.96 9.35 9.29
CA MET A 33 -19.73 8.14 9.61
C MET A 33 -19.25 7.48 10.90
N LEU A 34 -17.95 7.51 11.17
CA LEU A 34 -17.34 6.99 12.39
C LEU A 34 -17.32 7.99 13.56
N GLY A 35 -17.69 9.25 13.33
CA GLY A 35 -17.62 10.30 14.35
C GLY A 35 -16.20 10.69 14.76
N VAL A 36 -15.20 10.43 13.91
CA VAL A 36 -13.80 10.80 14.18
C VAL A 36 -13.50 12.21 13.65
N PRO A 37 -12.52 12.93 14.23
CA PRO A 37 -12.17 14.27 13.79
C PRO A 37 -11.78 14.29 12.31
N ARG A 38 -12.34 15.24 11.55
CA ARG A 38 -11.92 15.49 10.18
C ARG A 38 -10.50 16.04 10.16
N SER A 39 -9.66 15.47 9.31
CA SER A 39 -8.41 16.10 8.94
C SER A 39 -8.69 17.20 7.92
N ASN A 40 -7.91 18.28 7.91
CA ASN A 40 -8.00 19.27 6.83
C ASN A 40 -7.36 18.78 5.52
N LEU A 41 -6.71 17.60 5.51
CA LEU A 41 -5.91 17.08 4.41
C LEU A 41 -6.03 15.55 4.34
N ASP A 42 -7.04 15.03 3.66
CA ASP A 42 -7.25 13.58 3.48
C ASP A 42 -6.14 12.91 2.65
N PHE A 43 -5.29 13.71 2.01
CA PHE A 43 -4.14 13.27 1.22
C PHE A 43 -3.19 12.35 2.02
N TYR A 44 -2.63 12.78 3.16
CA TYR A 44 -1.65 11.95 3.87
C TYR A 44 -2.24 10.68 4.50
N PRO A 45 -3.43 10.75 5.15
CA PRO A 45 -4.08 9.54 5.68
C PRO A 45 -4.37 8.51 4.58
N THR A 46 -4.81 8.93 3.40
CA THR A 46 -5.06 8.00 2.29
C THR A 46 -3.77 7.41 1.74
N ILE A 47 -2.67 8.18 1.60
CA ILE A 47 -1.36 7.63 1.23
C ILE A 47 -0.91 6.56 2.24
N LEU A 48 -1.04 6.85 3.54
CA LEU A 48 -0.77 5.86 4.59
C LEU A 48 -1.69 4.63 4.44
N GLY A 49 -2.96 4.84 4.11
CA GLY A 49 -3.92 3.77 3.81
C GLY A 49 -3.47 2.86 2.67
N GLY A 50 -2.93 3.42 1.58
CA GLY A 50 -2.34 2.66 0.48
C GLY A 50 -1.15 1.82 0.92
N VAL A 51 -0.25 2.39 1.72
CA VAL A 51 0.92 1.66 2.26
C VAL A 51 0.48 0.53 3.20
N ILE A 52 -0.44 0.81 4.14
CA ILE A 52 -0.96 -0.19 5.09
C ILE A 52 -1.71 -1.31 4.35
N LEU A 53 -2.50 -0.97 3.32
CA LEU A 53 -3.14 -1.95 2.45
C LEU A 53 -2.08 -2.86 1.81
N GLY A 54 -1.01 -2.27 1.28
CA GLY A 54 0.11 -3.01 0.69
C GLY A 54 0.83 -3.92 1.69
N ILE A 55 0.99 -3.50 2.94
CA ILE A 55 1.52 -4.34 4.04
C ILE A 55 0.59 -5.54 4.28
N GLY A 56 -0.72 -5.31 4.32
CA GLY A 56 -1.70 -6.37 4.47
C GLY A 56 -1.64 -7.39 3.33
N VAL A 57 -1.51 -6.92 2.09
CA VAL A 57 -1.29 -7.77 0.91
C VAL A 57 0.02 -8.55 1.04
N ALA A 58 1.12 -7.90 1.43
CA ALA A 58 2.43 -8.52 1.62
C ALA A 58 2.37 -9.68 2.62
N LEU A 59 1.69 -9.50 3.76
CA LEU A 59 1.48 -10.54 4.77
C LEU A 59 0.67 -11.74 4.25
N LEU A 60 -0.38 -11.48 3.46
CA LEU A 60 -1.16 -12.56 2.85
C LEU A 60 -0.36 -13.28 1.75
N VAL A 61 0.47 -12.55 0.98
CA VAL A 61 1.39 -13.15 0.00
C VAL A 61 2.42 -14.03 0.70
N GLU A 62 2.97 -13.62 1.85
CA GLU A 62 3.89 -14.46 2.63
C GLU A 62 3.19 -15.75 3.06
N ARG A 63 1.96 -15.64 3.56
CA ARG A 63 1.18 -16.80 3.99
C ARG A 63 0.91 -17.78 2.85
N PHE A 64 0.30 -17.29 1.76
CA PHE A 64 -0.20 -18.15 0.68
C PHE A 64 0.87 -18.51 -0.36
N GLY A 65 1.90 -17.67 -0.49
CA GLY A 65 3.04 -17.85 -1.37
C GLY A 65 4.10 -18.80 -0.82
N TYR A 66 4.07 -19.11 0.49
CA TYR A 66 5.05 -19.98 1.14
C TYR A 66 5.20 -21.35 0.43
N SER A 67 4.10 -21.97 0.01
CA SER A 67 4.13 -23.27 -0.69
C SER A 67 4.70 -23.20 -2.11
N HIS A 68 4.83 -22.00 -2.67
CA HIS A 68 5.34 -21.74 -4.01
C HIS A 68 6.68 -20.99 -3.98
N SER A 69 7.39 -21.00 -2.84
CA SER A 69 8.66 -20.31 -2.69
C SER A 69 8.58 -18.80 -3.01
N ILE A 70 7.48 -18.14 -2.66
CA ILE A 70 7.31 -16.69 -2.80
C ILE A 70 7.47 -16.00 -1.44
N ARG A 71 8.26 -14.92 -1.39
CA ARG A 71 8.52 -14.06 -0.23
C ARG A 71 7.57 -12.87 -0.22
N GLY A 72 6.61 -12.85 0.70
CA GLY A 72 5.75 -11.70 0.95
C GLY A 72 6.30 -10.72 1.98
N LEU A 73 7.21 -11.11 2.89
CA LEU A 73 7.84 -10.18 3.86
C LEU A 73 9.27 -9.75 3.48
N GLY A 74 9.72 -10.14 2.29
CA GLY A 74 10.97 -9.68 1.67
C GLY A 74 10.72 -8.70 0.53
N LEU A 75 11.50 -8.83 -0.55
CA LEU A 75 11.36 -7.97 -1.74
C LEU A 75 9.98 -8.12 -2.42
N GLY A 76 9.33 -9.29 -2.35
CA GLY A 76 7.95 -9.42 -2.83
C GLY A 76 6.92 -8.63 -2.02
N GLY A 77 7.18 -8.40 -0.73
CA GLY A 77 6.39 -7.48 0.09
C GLY A 77 6.62 -6.02 -0.27
N ALA A 78 7.88 -5.65 -0.48
CA ALA A 78 8.26 -4.31 -0.93
C ALA A 78 7.55 -3.95 -2.24
N ILE A 79 7.44 -4.90 -3.19
CA ILE A 79 6.64 -4.76 -4.41
C ILE A 79 5.19 -4.39 -4.05
N ALA A 80 4.50 -5.21 -3.24
CA ALA A 80 3.09 -4.96 -2.90
C ALA A 80 2.88 -3.58 -2.25
N ILE A 81 3.76 -3.21 -1.31
CA ILE A 81 3.71 -1.93 -0.62
C ILE A 81 3.93 -0.76 -1.58
N ASN A 82 4.95 -0.85 -2.44
CA ASN A 82 5.28 0.17 -3.43
C ASN A 82 4.13 0.38 -4.41
N PHE A 83 3.57 -0.70 -4.96
CA PHE A 83 2.45 -0.60 -5.89
C PHE A 83 1.21 0.00 -5.23
N CYS A 84 0.82 -0.44 -4.03
CA CYS A 84 -0.35 0.12 -3.36
C CYS A 84 -0.15 1.61 -3.03
N GLY A 85 0.97 1.99 -2.42
CA GLY A 85 1.25 3.40 -2.10
C GLY A 85 1.36 4.30 -3.33
N ALA A 86 2.08 3.86 -4.36
CA ALA A 86 2.23 4.63 -5.60
C ALA A 86 0.91 4.73 -6.39
N THR A 87 0.08 3.68 -6.38
CA THR A 87 -1.27 3.73 -6.97
C THR A 87 -2.12 4.76 -6.27
N THR A 88 -2.13 4.78 -4.93
CA THR A 88 -2.89 5.79 -4.19
C THR A 88 -2.44 7.20 -4.51
N LEU A 89 -1.12 7.44 -4.58
CA LEU A 89 -0.58 8.75 -4.98
C LEU A 89 -0.96 9.11 -6.43
N LEU A 90 -0.89 8.14 -7.34
CA LEU A 90 -1.29 8.33 -8.73
C LEU A 90 -2.76 8.71 -8.86
N VAL A 91 -3.66 8.07 -8.10
CA VAL A 91 -5.08 8.42 -8.08
C VAL A 91 -5.30 9.86 -7.65
N TRP A 92 -4.58 10.35 -6.64
CA TRP A 92 -4.64 11.76 -6.23
C TRP A 92 -4.11 12.74 -7.28
N LEU A 93 -3.06 12.37 -8.02
CA LEU A 93 -2.54 13.21 -9.10
C LEU A 93 -3.50 13.25 -10.29
N LEU A 94 -4.14 12.12 -10.60
CA LEU A 94 -5.09 12.01 -11.70
C LEU A 94 -6.47 12.60 -11.38
N SER A 95 -6.88 12.65 -10.11
CA SER A 95 -8.17 13.23 -9.71
C SER A 95 -8.24 14.74 -9.95
N GLY A 96 -7.09 15.43 -10.04
CA GLY A 96 -7.02 16.88 -10.20
C GLY A 96 -7.52 17.67 -8.99
N THR A 97 -7.79 17.01 -7.86
CA THR A 97 -8.32 17.66 -6.64
C THR A 97 -7.23 18.31 -5.79
N LEU A 98 -5.95 18.04 -6.08
CA LEU A 98 -4.81 18.63 -5.39
C LEU A 98 -4.55 20.07 -5.83
N THR A 99 -4.88 21.04 -4.96
CA THR A 99 -4.55 22.46 -5.13
C THR A 99 -3.12 22.74 -4.67
N ILE A 100 -2.13 22.27 -5.44
CA ILE A 100 -0.70 22.39 -5.12
C ILE A 100 0.09 23.22 -6.16
N PRO A 101 1.20 23.87 -5.77
CA PRO A 101 2.11 24.50 -6.72
C PRO A 101 2.69 23.51 -7.73
N VAL A 102 3.02 23.98 -8.95
CA VAL A 102 3.60 23.15 -10.02
C VAL A 102 4.82 22.35 -9.55
N ARG A 103 5.71 22.96 -8.77
CA ARG A 103 6.88 22.28 -8.16
C ARG A 103 6.49 21.07 -7.31
N GLY A 104 5.37 21.16 -6.58
CA GLY A 104 4.85 20.07 -5.76
C GLY A 104 4.29 18.95 -6.63
N SER A 105 3.54 19.30 -7.68
CA SER A 105 3.03 18.32 -8.65
C SER A 105 4.16 17.55 -9.33
N ILE A 106 5.18 18.25 -9.85
CA ILE A 106 6.38 17.62 -10.46
C ILE A 106 7.05 16.65 -9.48
N PHE A 107 7.23 17.07 -8.22
CA PHE A 107 7.84 16.24 -7.19
C PHE A 107 7.03 14.97 -6.88
N LEU A 108 5.70 15.07 -6.76
CA LEU A 108 4.85 13.92 -6.52
C LEU A 108 4.81 12.96 -7.71
N TRP A 109 4.77 13.47 -8.94
CA TRP A 109 4.90 12.65 -10.15
C TRP A 109 6.22 11.89 -10.20
N PHE A 110 7.32 12.55 -9.82
CA PHE A 110 8.63 11.93 -9.72
C PHE A 110 8.64 10.77 -8.71
N ILE A 111 8.00 10.95 -7.53
CA ILE A 111 7.85 9.87 -6.55
C ILE A 111 7.07 8.69 -7.15
N VAL A 112 5.92 8.94 -7.81
CA VAL A 112 5.15 7.88 -8.46
C VAL A 112 6.01 7.09 -9.44
N ILE A 113 6.74 7.78 -10.32
CA ILE A 113 7.59 7.14 -11.33
C ILE A 113 8.68 6.28 -10.68
N ILE A 114 9.36 6.78 -9.65
CA ILE A 114 10.42 6.03 -8.97
C ILE A 114 9.84 4.81 -8.25
N VAL A 115 8.78 4.99 -7.46
CA VAL A 115 8.25 3.90 -6.64
C VAL A 115 7.63 2.80 -7.51
N TYR A 116 6.89 3.16 -8.56
CA TYR A 116 6.45 2.19 -9.56
C TYR A 116 7.64 1.56 -10.28
N GLY A 117 8.63 2.35 -10.69
CA GLY A 117 9.82 1.86 -11.39
C GLY A 117 10.59 0.83 -10.57
N LEU A 118 10.73 1.04 -9.27
CA LEU A 118 11.33 0.08 -8.33
C LEU A 118 10.50 -1.19 -8.25
N GLY A 119 9.19 -1.10 -8.04
CA GLY A 119 8.30 -2.27 -8.02
C GLY A 119 8.37 -3.08 -9.32
N VAL A 120 8.41 -2.41 -10.48
CA VAL A 120 8.57 -3.08 -11.78
C VAL A 120 9.95 -3.73 -11.91
N ALA A 121 11.02 -3.06 -11.50
CA ALA A 121 12.38 -3.61 -11.55
C ALA A 121 12.54 -4.84 -10.64
N GLU A 122 11.95 -4.81 -9.45
CA GLU A 122 11.87 -5.95 -8.55
C GLU A 122 11.08 -7.11 -9.19
N ILE A 123 9.96 -6.81 -9.87
CA ILE A 123 9.21 -7.81 -10.66
C ILE A 123 10.01 -8.35 -11.87
N LEU A 124 10.88 -7.56 -12.50
CA LEU A 124 11.68 -8.06 -13.62
C LEU A 124 12.86 -8.92 -13.15
N SER A 125 13.41 -8.61 -11.97
CA SER A 125 14.55 -9.32 -11.40
C SER A 125 14.21 -10.64 -10.71
N LYS A 126 12.93 -11.03 -10.62
CA LYS A 126 12.47 -12.25 -9.92
C LYS A 126 12.86 -12.29 -8.43
N SER A 127 13.06 -11.13 -7.83
CA SER A 127 13.57 -11.00 -6.46
C SER A 127 12.61 -11.48 -5.37
N TRP A 128 11.35 -11.77 -5.71
CA TRP A 128 10.34 -12.30 -4.79
C TRP A 128 10.42 -13.82 -4.58
N HIS A 129 11.25 -14.54 -5.33
CA HIS A 129 11.35 -16.00 -5.21
C HIS A 129 12.44 -16.39 -4.19
N TYR A 130 12.22 -17.46 -3.40
CA TYR A 130 13.30 -18.11 -2.67
C TYR A 130 14.20 -18.85 -3.69
N GLU A 131 15.51 -18.62 -3.60
CA GLU A 131 16.51 -19.56 -4.12
C GLU A 131 16.50 -20.87 -3.31
#